data_AF-A0A1X7SKL7-F1
#
_entry.id   AF-A0A1X7SKL7-F1
#
_cell.length_a   1.000
_cell.length_b   1.000
_cell.length_c   1.000
_cell.angle_alpha   90.00
_cell.angle_beta   90.00
_cell.angle_gamma   90.00
#
_symmetry.space_group_name_H-M   'P 1'
#
loop_
_entity.id
_entity.type
_entity.pdbx_description
1 polymer ?
#
loop_
_entity_poly.entity_id
_entity_poly.type
_entity_poly.pdbx_seq_one_letter_code
_entity_poly.pdbx_strand_id
1 'polypeptide(L)'
;GGRDIKEVIGITEEFKTPLTPIKLEIEKLGDVIKELTSDQHLPCSVWHRLGLQLGLYDPRLVDIDKKNRGDPVECFRECMSAWLRGEDGVREKGGPSWSSLATALDTIEEKSIASYIRDKYCQ
;
A
#
# COMPACT_ATOMS: atom_id res chain seq x y z
N GLY A 1 36.03 54.56 1.80
CA GLY A 1 35.02 54.00 2.71
C GLY A 1 34.09 53.15 1.88
N GLY A 2 34.27 51.83 1.94
CA GLY A 2 33.45 50.88 1.20
C GLY A 2 32.02 50.83 1.73
N ARG A 3 31.08 50.63 0.83
CA ARG A 3 29.70 50.23 1.15
C ARG A 3 29.33 49.08 0.23
N ASP A 4 29.43 47.90 0.83
CA ASP A 4 28.53 46.75 0.71
C ASP A 4 28.15 46.25 -0.68
N ILE A 5 28.92 45.23 -1.11
CA ILE A 5 28.45 44.18 -2.00
C ILE A 5 28.11 42.98 -1.10
N LYS A 6 26.88 42.48 -1.21
CA LYS A 6 26.51 41.05 -1.24
C LYS A 6 24.98 40.96 -1.41
N GLU A 7 24.50 40.81 -2.64
CA GLU A 7 24.45 39.55 -3.41
C GLU A 7 23.21 38.74 -3.04
N VAL A 8 22.22 38.84 -3.94
CA VAL A 8 21.42 37.74 -4.46
C VAL A 8 20.94 36.75 -3.42
N ILE A 9 19.74 37.00 -2.86
CA ILE A 9 18.90 35.90 -2.39
C ILE A 9 18.45 35.18 -3.66
N GLY A 10 19.31 34.25 -4.07
CA GLY A 10 19.08 33.33 -5.15
C GLY A 10 17.82 32.55 -4.87
N ILE A 11 17.09 32.31 -5.94
CA ILE A 11 15.89 31.50 -5.99
C ILE A 11 16.34 30.05 -5.74
N THR A 12 16.46 29.69 -4.46
CA THR A 12 16.65 28.32 -3.98
C THR A 12 15.25 27.83 -3.58
N GLU A 13 14.69 26.76 -4.10
CA GLU A 13 15.20 25.67 -4.91
C GLU A 13 14.02 25.18 -5.73
N GLU A 14 14.34 24.68 -6.93
CA GLU A 14 13.46 23.87 -7.73
C GLU A 14 12.70 22.88 -6.84
N PHE A 15 11.37 22.97 -6.82
CA PHE A 15 10.51 21.84 -6.47
C PHE A 15 10.67 20.78 -7.55
N LYS A 16 11.84 20.15 -7.57
CA LYS A 16 12.08 18.89 -8.25
C LYS A 16 11.38 17.87 -7.38
N THR A 17 10.09 17.68 -7.63
CA THR A 17 9.33 16.56 -7.09
C THR A 17 10.20 15.32 -7.26
N PRO A 18 10.62 14.66 -6.17
CA PRO A 18 11.14 13.32 -6.29
C PRO A 18 10.04 12.53 -6.99
N LEU A 19 10.38 11.69 -7.96
CA LEU A 19 9.46 10.70 -8.49
C LEU A 19 9.04 9.79 -7.32
N THR A 20 8.03 10.23 -6.56
CA THR A 20 7.42 9.45 -5.51
C THR A 20 6.79 8.27 -6.23
N PRO A 21 7.20 7.03 -5.93
CA PRO A 21 6.46 5.86 -6.37
C PRO A 21 4.99 6.11 -6.05
N ILE A 22 4.09 5.90 -7.01
CA ILE A 22 2.66 6.14 -6.87
C ILE A 22 2.19 5.37 -5.64
N LYS A 23 2.07 6.09 -4.52
CA LYS A 23 1.74 5.52 -3.23
C LYS A 23 0.23 5.52 -3.12
N LEU A 24 -0.36 4.36 -2.86
CA LEU A 24 -1.74 4.26 -2.48
C LEU A 24 -1.92 4.86 -1.08
N GLU A 25 -2.79 5.84 -0.99
CA GLU A 25 -3.15 6.48 0.26
C GLU A 25 -4.37 5.82 0.90
N ILE A 26 -4.57 6.05 2.19
CA ILE A 26 -5.68 5.47 2.95
C ILE A 26 -7.06 5.82 2.37
N GLU A 27 -7.18 6.95 1.68
CA GLU A 27 -8.40 7.37 0.98
C GLU A 27 -8.82 6.38 -0.12
N LYS A 28 -7.87 5.59 -0.63
CA LYS A 28 -8.10 4.55 -1.63
C LYS A 28 -8.55 3.21 -1.06
N LEU A 29 -8.79 3.10 0.25
CA LEU A 29 -9.22 1.85 0.88
C LEU A 29 -10.49 1.27 0.22
N GLY A 30 -11.48 2.10 -0.05
CA GLY A 30 -12.72 1.67 -0.71
C GLY A 30 -12.46 1.15 -2.13
N ASP A 31 -11.65 1.87 -2.90
CA ASP A 31 -11.26 1.49 -4.27
C ASP A 31 -10.50 0.15 -4.27
N VAL A 32 -9.52 -0.02 -3.38
CA VAL A 32 -8.73 -1.25 -3.26
C VAL A 32 -9.61 -2.45 -2.88
N ILE A 33 -10.50 -2.29 -1.89
CA ILE A 33 -11.38 -3.37 -1.47
C ILE A 33 -12.34 -3.75 -2.58
N LYS A 34 -12.95 -2.77 -3.26
CA LYS A 34 -13.85 -3.03 -4.37
C LYS A 34 -13.13 -3.78 -5.48
N GLU A 35 -11.95 -3.32 -5.86
CA GLU A 35 -11.15 -3.91 -6.93
C GLU A 35 -10.82 -5.38 -6.63
N LEU A 36 -10.31 -5.67 -5.43
CA LEU A 36 -9.94 -7.04 -5.05
C LEU A 36 -11.15 -7.95 -4.89
N THR A 37 -12.23 -7.48 -4.26
CA THR A 37 -13.35 -8.33 -3.87
C THR A 37 -14.48 -8.33 -4.88
N SER A 38 -15.05 -7.17 -5.19
CA SER A 38 -16.24 -7.08 -6.06
C SER A 38 -15.89 -7.33 -7.51
N ASP A 39 -14.75 -6.79 -7.96
CA ASP A 39 -14.37 -6.82 -9.37
C ASP A 39 -13.51 -8.06 -9.70
N GLN A 40 -12.67 -8.52 -8.77
CA GLN A 40 -11.77 -9.67 -8.96
C GLN A 40 -12.14 -10.92 -8.16
N HIS A 41 -13.21 -10.86 -7.34
CA HIS A 41 -13.72 -12.00 -6.57
C HIS A 41 -12.70 -12.67 -5.64
N LEU A 42 -11.71 -11.91 -5.14
CA LEU A 42 -10.76 -12.40 -4.15
C LEU A 42 -11.50 -12.78 -2.86
N PRO A 43 -11.36 -14.02 -2.36
CA PRO A 43 -11.96 -14.41 -1.09
C PRO A 43 -11.35 -13.64 0.08
N CYS A 44 -12.18 -12.98 0.89
CA CYS A 44 -11.68 -12.21 2.04
C CYS A 44 -10.89 -13.06 3.04
N SER A 45 -11.11 -14.39 3.09
CA SER A 45 -10.38 -15.33 3.95
C SER A 45 -8.87 -15.38 3.69
N VAL A 46 -8.38 -14.89 2.55
CA VAL A 46 -6.94 -14.83 2.25
C VAL A 46 -6.22 -13.69 2.96
N TRP A 47 -6.95 -12.80 3.66
CA TRP A 47 -6.43 -11.57 4.27
C TRP A 47 -5.16 -11.78 5.11
N HIS A 48 -5.09 -12.87 5.87
CA HIS A 48 -3.96 -13.14 6.76
C HIS A 48 -2.69 -13.47 5.97
N ARG A 49 -2.81 -14.37 4.98
CA ARG A 49 -1.69 -14.73 4.09
C ARG A 49 -1.24 -13.53 3.25
N LEU A 50 -2.20 -12.77 2.73
CA LEU A 50 -1.93 -11.56 1.95
C LEU A 50 -1.22 -10.51 2.82
N GLY A 51 -1.72 -10.24 4.03
CA GLY A 51 -1.15 -9.27 4.96
C GLY A 51 0.32 -9.54 5.27
N LEU A 52 0.68 -10.81 5.50
CA LEU A 52 2.09 -11.22 5.70
C LEU A 52 2.96 -10.88 4.48
N GLN A 53 2.48 -11.15 3.26
CA GLN A 53 3.24 -10.83 2.04
C GLN A 53 3.37 -9.33 1.81
N LEU A 54 2.36 -8.55 2.23
CA LEU A 54 2.36 -7.09 2.18
C LEU A 54 3.25 -6.45 3.25
N GLY A 55 3.80 -7.21 4.20
CA GLY A 55 4.74 -6.74 5.21
C GLY A 55 4.13 -6.43 6.58
N LEU A 56 2.86 -6.78 6.81
CA LEU A 56 2.26 -6.75 8.14
C LEU A 56 2.78 -7.93 8.98
N TYR A 57 3.02 -7.70 10.26
CA TYR A 57 3.53 -8.76 11.14
C TYR A 57 2.39 -9.60 11.71
N ASP A 58 2.68 -10.88 11.94
CA ASP A 58 1.72 -11.86 12.49
C ASP A 58 1.01 -11.37 13.76
N PRO A 59 1.68 -10.74 14.76
CA PRO A 59 0.98 -10.21 15.94
C PRO A 59 -0.13 -9.21 15.60
N ARG A 60 0.09 -8.32 14.62
CA ARG A 60 -0.93 -7.36 14.18
C ARG A 60 -2.12 -8.06 13.53
N LEU A 61 -1.85 -9.06 12.70
CA LEU A 61 -2.88 -9.84 12.05
C LEU A 61 -3.72 -10.60 13.09
N VAL A 62 -3.08 -11.25 14.05
CA VAL A 62 -3.76 -11.92 15.18
C VAL A 62 -4.62 -10.92 15.99
N ASP A 63 -4.15 -9.70 16.20
CA ASP A 63 -4.93 -8.66 16.88
C ASP A 63 -6.13 -8.19 16.06
N ILE A 64 -5.99 -8.07 14.73
CA ILE A 64 -7.10 -7.80 13.80
C ILE A 64 -8.14 -8.91 13.88
N ASP A 65 -7.72 -10.18 13.88
CA ASP A 65 -8.61 -11.34 13.96
C ASP A 65 -9.44 -11.34 15.25
N LYS A 66 -8.77 -11.13 16.39
CA LYS A 66 -9.42 -11.04 17.72
C LYS A 66 -10.39 -9.86 17.79
N LYS A 67 -9.98 -8.68 17.30
CA LYS A 67 -10.81 -7.46 17.31
C LYS A 67 -12.12 -7.67 16.55
N ASN A 68 -12.05 -8.34 15.40
CA ASN A 68 -13.20 -8.57 14.52
C ASN A 68 -13.88 -9.92 14.76
N ARG A 69 -13.52 -10.65 15.83
CA ARG A 69 -14.11 -11.95 16.21
C ARG A 69 -14.05 -12.99 15.10
N GLY A 70 -13.01 -12.94 14.28
CA GLY A 70 -12.81 -13.85 13.15
C GLY A 70 -13.70 -13.59 11.92
N ASP A 71 -14.38 -12.44 11.83
CA ASP A 71 -15.11 -12.04 10.62
C ASP A 71 -14.13 -11.78 9.46
N PRO A 72 -14.12 -12.60 8.39
CA PRO A 72 -13.12 -12.45 7.33
C PRO A 72 -13.24 -11.15 6.55
N VAL A 73 -14.44 -10.58 6.41
CA VAL A 73 -14.67 -9.35 5.65
C VAL A 73 -14.14 -8.14 6.42
N GLU A 74 -14.44 -8.08 7.71
CA GLU A 74 -13.94 -7.02 8.59
C GLU A 74 -12.41 -7.13 8.78
N CYS A 75 -11.89 -8.35 8.94
CA CYS A 75 -10.45 -8.59 8.99
C CYS A 75 -9.74 -8.18 7.70
N PHE A 76 -10.31 -8.51 6.53
CA PHE A 76 -9.75 -8.09 5.24
C PHE A 76 -9.71 -6.57 5.11
N ARG A 77 -10.79 -5.87 5.50
CA ARG A 77 -10.84 -4.40 5.48
C ARG A 77 -9.77 -3.77 6.38
N GLU A 78 -9.64 -4.23 7.63
CA GLU A 78 -8.63 -3.72 8.57
C GLU A 78 -7.20 -4.07 8.11
N CYS A 79 -6.98 -5.24 7.53
CA CYS A 79 -5.71 -5.63 6.93
C CYS A 79 -5.29 -4.68 5.80
N MET A 80 -6.18 -4.39 4.84
CA MET A 80 -5.90 -3.42 3.78
C MET A 80 -5.71 -2.00 4.33
N SER A 81 -6.43 -1.64 5.38
CA SER A 81 -6.27 -0.35 6.07
C SER A 81 -4.88 -0.19 6.70
N ALA A 82 -4.41 -1.22 7.42
CA ALA A 82 -3.08 -1.27 8.01
C ALA A 82 -1.97 -1.20 6.94
N TRP A 83 -2.13 -1.94 5.84
CA TRP A 83 -1.21 -1.90 4.71
C TRP A 83 -1.12 -0.50 4.08
N LEU A 84 -2.26 0.16 3.80
CA LEU A 84 -2.28 1.51 3.23
C LEU A 84 -1.66 2.58 4.16
N ARG A 85 -1.76 2.39 5.47
CA ARG A 85 -1.05 3.24 6.46
C ARG A 85 0.45 3.00 6.48
N GLY A 86 0.93 1.92 5.86
CA GLY A 86 2.35 1.56 5.82
C GLY A 86 2.85 1.07 7.17
N GLU A 87 2.00 0.37 7.93
CA GLU A 87 2.33 -0.18 9.25
C GLU A 87 3.39 -1.29 9.15
N ASP A 88 4.07 -1.57 10.26
CA ASP A 88 5.08 -2.62 10.39
C ASP A 88 6.14 -2.57 9.26
N GLY A 89 6.42 -3.70 8.60
CA GLY A 89 7.40 -3.85 7.52
C GLY A 89 6.88 -3.49 6.13
N VAL A 90 5.71 -2.87 5.99
CA VAL A 90 5.10 -2.59 4.67
C VAL A 90 6.04 -1.75 3.78
N ARG A 91 6.75 -0.77 4.36
CA ARG A 91 7.69 0.07 3.60
C ARG A 91 8.89 -0.72 3.06
N GLU A 92 9.33 -1.75 3.80
CA GLU A 92 10.41 -2.65 3.39
C GLU A 92 9.97 -3.58 2.26
N LYS A 93 8.66 -3.85 2.15
CA LYS A 93 8.01 -4.60 1.06
C LYS A 93 7.60 -3.73 -0.14
N GLY A 94 8.17 -2.53 -0.28
CA GLY A 94 7.89 -1.62 -1.39
C GLY A 94 6.73 -0.65 -1.14
N GLY A 95 6.19 -0.61 0.08
CA GLY A 95 5.13 0.30 0.48
C GLY A 95 3.75 -0.05 -0.11
N PRO A 96 2.72 0.76 0.18
CA PRO A 96 1.40 0.55 -0.40
C PRO A 96 1.36 1.03 -1.85
N SER A 97 1.51 0.11 -2.79
CA SER A 97 1.44 0.36 -4.23
C SER A 97 0.73 -0.80 -4.94
N TRP A 98 0.17 -0.56 -6.13
CA TRP A 98 -0.43 -1.64 -6.91
C TRP A 98 0.59 -2.73 -7.29
N SER A 99 1.85 -2.34 -7.51
CA SER A 99 2.92 -3.29 -7.85
C SER A 99 3.30 -4.20 -6.67
N SER A 100 3.37 -3.66 -5.45
CA SER A 100 3.61 -4.49 -4.25
C SER A 100 2.41 -5.39 -3.94
N LEU A 101 1.18 -4.89 -4.14
CA LEU A 101 -0.03 -5.69 -4.01
C LEU A 101 -0.07 -6.85 -5.02
N ALA A 102 0.22 -6.59 -6.29
CA ALA A 102 0.27 -7.65 -7.31
C ALA A 102 1.33 -8.70 -6.99
N THR A 103 2.52 -8.27 -6.55
CA THR A 103 3.58 -9.20 -6.12
C THR A 103 3.14 -10.08 -4.94
N ALA A 104 2.45 -9.49 -3.96
CA ALA A 104 1.92 -10.23 -2.82
C ALA A 104 0.83 -11.24 -3.24
N LEU A 105 -0.09 -10.85 -4.13
CA LEU A 105 -1.12 -11.72 -4.71
C LEU A 105 -0.49 -12.90 -5.47
N ASP A 106 0.50 -12.64 -6.30
CA ASP A 106 1.24 -13.66 -7.05
C ASP A 106 1.90 -14.68 -6.10
N THR A 107 2.48 -14.18 -5.01
CA THR A 107 3.14 -15.02 -3.99
C THR A 107 2.15 -15.91 -3.22
N ILE A 108 0.88 -15.50 -3.10
CA ILE A 108 -0.18 -16.31 -2.49
C ILE A 108 -0.96 -17.15 -3.53
N GLU A 109 -0.41 -17.31 -4.73
CA GLU A 109 -0.99 -18.08 -5.85
C GLU A 109 -2.27 -17.47 -6.45
N GLU A 110 -2.60 -16.22 -6.15
CA GLU A 110 -3.69 -15.45 -6.77
C GLU A 110 -3.21 -14.80 -8.10
N LYS A 111 -2.64 -15.65 -8.97
CA LYS A 111 -1.91 -15.24 -10.18
C LYS A 111 -2.75 -14.47 -11.20
N SER A 112 -4.01 -14.88 -11.38
CA SER A 112 -4.94 -14.22 -12.29
C SER A 112 -5.20 -12.77 -11.86
N ILE A 113 -5.46 -12.57 -10.58
CA ILE A 113 -5.71 -11.25 -9.98
C ILE A 113 -4.43 -10.42 -10.01
N ALA A 114 -3.28 -11.02 -9.70
CA ALA A 114 -1.98 -10.36 -9.78
C ALA A 114 -1.68 -9.85 -11.20
N SER A 115 -1.92 -10.65 -12.24
CA SER A 115 -1.77 -10.24 -13.63
C SER A 115 -2.71 -9.08 -13.97
N TYR A 116 -3.99 -9.20 -13.60
CA TYR A 116 -4.97 -8.15 -13.83
C TYR A 116 -4.55 -6.80 -13.20
N ILE A 117 -4.12 -6.80 -11.94
CA ILE A 117 -3.67 -5.58 -11.25
C ILE A 117 -2.43 -4.99 -11.93
N ARG A 118 -1.47 -5.82 -12.38
CA ARG A 118 -0.30 -5.35 -13.13
C ARG A 118 -0.71 -4.68 -14.42
N ASP A 119 -1.57 -5.34 -15.20
CA ASP A 119 -2.00 -4.86 -16.51
C ASP A 119 -2.79 -3.54 -16.40
N LYS A 120 -3.61 -3.39 -15.35
CA LYS A 120 -4.46 -2.21 -15.15
C LYS A 120 -3.74 -1.02 -14.52
N TYR A 121 -2.82 -1.24 -13.59
CA TYR A 121 -2.29 -0.17 -12.73
C TYR A 121 -0.78 0.01 -12.74
N CYS A 122 0.00 -0.92 -13.30
CA CYS A 122 1.46 -0.90 -13.23
C CYS A 122 2.13 -0.58 -14.60
N GLN A 123 1.41 0.11 -15.50
CA GLN A 123 1.93 0.53 -16.81
C GLN A 123 2.78 1.80 -16.74
#